data_AF-A0A920T5B5-F1
#
_entry.id   AF-A0A920T5B5-F1
#
_cell.length_a   1.000
_cell.length_b   1.000
_cell.length_c   1.000
_cell.angle_alpha   90.00
_cell.angle_beta   90.00
_cell.angle_gamma   90.00
#
_symmetry.space_group_name_H-M   'P 1'
#
loop_
_entity.id
_entity.type
_entity.pdbx_description
1 polymer ?
#
loop_
_entity_poly.entity_id
_entity_poly.type
_entity_poly.pdbx_seq_one_letter_code
_entity_poly.pdbx_strand_id
1 'polypeptide(L)' 'MALFAIALSNHGGRQLDDAPNPIDLVRPVSDAVGGQVEIFCDGGIRRGSDIVKAIALGADAFMIGRPFLYGLGRRRKGC' A
#
# COMPACT_ATOMS: atom_id res chain seq x y z
N MET A 1 13.82 16.06 -12.89
CA MET A 1 12.50 15.41 -12.73
C MET A 1 12.12 15.56 -11.27
N ALA A 2 11.06 16.29 -10.94
CA ALA A 2 10.54 16.34 -9.57
C ALA A 2 9.39 15.33 -9.46
N LEU A 3 9.45 14.46 -8.46
CA LEU A 3 8.39 13.49 -8.13
C LEU A 3 7.59 14.07 -6.97
N PHE A 4 6.27 13.91 -6.99
CA PHE A 4 5.40 14.35 -5.89
C PHE A 4 5.16 13.25 -4.86
N ALA A 5 5.22 11.98 -5.29
CA ALA A 5 4.91 10.84 -4.46
C ALA A 5 5.60 9.55 -4.92
N ILE A 6 5.68 8.58 -4.02
CA ILE A 6 6.17 7.22 -4.24
C ILE A 6 5.08 6.23 -3.80
N ALA A 7 4.74 5.27 -4.64
CA ALA A 7 3.86 4.16 -4.29
C ALA A 7 4.69 2.87 -4.18
N LEU A 8 4.84 2.35 -2.96
CA LEU A 8 5.51 1.07 -2.73
C LEU A 8 4.52 -0.08 -2.98
N SER A 9 4.81 -0.88 -4.00
CA SER A 9 3.97 -1.99 -4.42
C SER A 9 4.81 -3.10 -5.05
N ASN A 10 4.45 -4.35 -4.76
CA ASN A 10 4.89 -5.53 -5.51
C ASN A 10 3.76 -6.09 -6.40
N HIS A 11 2.79 -5.22 -6.75
CA HIS A 11 1.56 -5.56 -7.48
C HIS A 11 0.71 -6.66 -6.80
N GLY A 12 0.77 -6.73 -5.47
CA GLY A 12 0.07 -7.74 -4.69
C GLY A 12 0.61 -9.15 -4.89
N GLY A 13 1.92 -9.27 -5.14
CA GLY A 13 2.63 -10.54 -5.40
C GLY A 13 2.29 -11.13 -6.76
N ARG A 14 2.25 -10.31 -7.81
CA ARG A 14 1.82 -10.72 -9.17
C ARG A 14 2.82 -10.37 -10.27
N GLN A 15 4.00 -9.87 -9.89
CA GLN A 15 5.04 -9.48 -10.84
C GLN A 15 6.33 -10.24 -10.57
N LEU A 16 7.03 -9.92 -9.49
CA LEU A 16 8.20 -10.67 -9.04
C LEU A 16 7.85 -11.34 -7.70
N ASP A 17 7.81 -12.67 -7.70
CA ASP A 17 7.29 -13.45 -6.57
C ASP A 17 8.13 -13.29 -5.30
N ASP A 18 9.46 -13.22 -5.44
CA ASP A 18 10.41 -13.05 -4.33
C ASP A 18 10.74 -11.57 -4.04
N ALA A 19 9.94 -10.64 -4.57
CA ALA A 19 10.08 -9.23 -4.22
C ALA A 19 9.75 -9.01 -2.73
N PRO A 20 10.44 -8.08 -2.05
CA PRO A 20 10.10 -7.72 -0.67
C PRO A 20 8.63 -7.34 -0.51
N ASN A 21 8.11 -7.57 0.70
CA ASN A 21 6.78 -7.06 1.04
C ASN A 21 6.83 -5.52 1.12
N PRO A 22 5.93 -4.79 0.44
CA PRO A 22 5.98 -3.33 0.41
C PRO A 22 5.99 -2.66 1.78
N ILE A 23 5.33 -3.25 2.79
CA ILE A 23 5.30 -2.69 4.15
C ILE A 23 6.69 -2.64 4.80
N ASP A 24 7.56 -3.61 4.49
CA ASP A 24 8.91 -3.69 5.04
C ASP A 24 9.83 -2.61 4.46
N LEU A 25 9.44 -2.05 3.30
CA LEU A 25 10.18 -0.98 2.63
C LEU A 25 9.72 0.42 3.03
N VAL A 26 8.60 0.57 3.73
CA VAL A 26 8.02 1.89 4.08
C VAL A 26 9.01 2.72 4.90
N ARG A 27 9.53 2.17 6.00
CA ARG A 27 10.44 2.90 6.88
C ARG A 27 11.77 3.24 6.20
N PRO A 28 12.49 2.29 5.57
CA PRO A 28 13.72 2.60 4.84
C PRO A 28 13.55 3.69 3.78
N VAL A 29 12.42 3.69 3.06
CA VAL A 29 12.14 4.70 2.03
C VAL A 29 11.76 6.03 2.67
N SER A 30 10.93 6.04 3.70
CA SER A 30 10.56 7.25 4.45
C SER A 30 11.79 7.96 5.03
N ASP A 31 12.68 7.20 5.66
CA ASP A 31 13.94 7.70 6.20
C ASP A 31 14.84 8.29 5.08
N ALA A 32 14.85 7.67 3.90
CA ALA A 32 15.67 8.12 2.77
C ALA A 32 15.12 9.38 2.08
N VAL A 33 13.80 9.54 1.96
CA VAL A 33 13.20 10.71 1.30
C VAL A 33 13.05 11.91 2.23
N GLY A 34 13.10 11.69 3.55
CA GLY A 34 13.09 12.77 4.54
C GLY A 34 11.87 13.66 4.47
N GLY A 35 10.69 13.10 4.19
CA GLY A 35 9.41 13.84 4.12
C GLY A 35 9.25 14.79 2.93
N GLN A 36 10.10 14.69 1.91
CA GLN A 36 10.01 15.55 0.72
C GLN A 36 8.93 15.14 -0.28
N VAL A 37 8.47 13.88 -0.21
CA VAL A 37 7.47 13.30 -1.10
C VAL A 37 6.50 12.45 -0.29
N GLU A 38 5.25 12.38 -0.75
CA GLU A 38 4.27 11.49 -0.13
C GLU A 38 4.61 10.02 -0.38
N ILE A 39 4.40 9.18 0.61
CA ILE A 39 4.60 7.73 0.53
C ILE A 39 3.26 7.02 0.67
N PHE A 40 2.88 6.35 -0.40
CA PHE A 40 1.78 5.40 -0.42
C PHE A 40 2.33 3.98 -0.40
N CYS A 41 1.56 3.04 0.14
CA CYS A 41 1.89 1.62 -0.02
C CYS A 41 0.64 0.74 -0.17
N ASP A 42 0.85 -0.45 -0.74
CA ASP A 42 -0.18 -1.47 -0.95
C ASP A 42 0.38 -2.87 -0.70
N GLY A 43 -0.42 -3.91 -0.96
CA GLY A 43 0.00 -5.30 -0.78
C GLY A 43 -0.37 -5.84 0.61
N GLY A 44 -1.35 -6.74 0.64
CA GLY A 44 -1.65 -7.52 1.84
C GLY A 44 -2.49 -6.86 2.95
N ILE A 45 -2.82 -5.56 2.88
CA ILE A 45 -3.65 -4.89 3.91
C ILE A 45 -5.07 -5.47 4.00
N ARG A 46 -5.47 -5.93 5.19
CA ARG A 46 -6.80 -6.53 5.41
C ARG A 46 -7.51 -6.04 6.68
N ARG A 47 -6.80 -5.40 7.61
CA ARG A 47 -7.35 -4.89 8.87
C ARG A 47 -6.93 -3.44 9.08
N GLY A 48 -7.70 -2.72 9.90
CA GLY A 48 -7.36 -1.34 10.30
C GLY A 48 -6.00 -1.26 11.01
N SER A 49 -5.62 -2.30 11.75
CA SER A 49 -4.31 -2.38 12.39
C SER A 49 -3.14 -2.43 11.41
N ASP A 50 -3.33 -2.98 10.21
CA ASP A 50 -2.29 -2.98 9.16
C ASP A 50 -2.05 -1.56 8.64
N ILE A 51 -3.13 -0.77 8.49
CA ILE A 51 -3.06 0.65 8.11
C ILE A 51 -2.32 1.45 9.19
N VAL A 52 -2.71 1.27 10.47
CA VAL A 52 -2.09 1.98 11.59
C VAL A 52 -0.59 1.67 11.69
N LYS A 53 -0.20 0.39 11.55
CA LYS A 53 1.21 -0.01 11.60
C LYS A 53 2.04 0.72 10.57
N ALA A 54 1.52 0.88 9.36
CA ALA A 54 2.34 1.42 8.30
C ALA A 54 2.30 2.94 8.19
N ILE A 55 1.24 3.60 8.67
CA ILE A 55 1.33 5.02 9.02
C ILE A 55 2.43 5.23 10.08
N ALA A 56 2.49 4.36 11.11
CA ALA A 56 3.55 4.42 12.12
C ALA A 56 4.96 4.08 11.58
N LEU A 57 5.06 3.48 10.39
CA LEU A 57 6.32 3.25 9.68
C LEU A 57 6.71 4.42 8.76
N GLY A 58 5.82 5.40 8.55
CA GLY A 58 6.10 6.59 7.74
C GLY A 58 5.40 6.65 6.39
N ALA A 59 4.32 5.89 6.18
CA ALA A 59 3.43 6.08 5.03
C ALA A 59 2.36 7.15 5.31
N ASP A 60 2.00 7.91 4.30
CA ASP A 60 0.91 8.92 4.36
C ASP A 60 -0.46 8.29 4.13
N ALA A 61 -0.52 7.27 3.27
CA ALA A 61 -1.77 6.57 2.96
C ALA A 61 -1.56 5.16 2.41
N PHE A 62 -2.67 4.43 2.31
CA PHE A 62 -2.72 3.05 1.84
C PHE A 62 -3.69 2.85 0.70
N MET A 63 -3.31 1.96 -0.22
CA MET A 63 -4.16 1.52 -1.33
C MET A 63 -4.64 0.08 -1.12
N ILE A 64 -5.86 -0.20 -1.60
CA ILE A 64 -6.45 -1.54 -1.56
C ILE A 64 -6.83 -2.01 -2.97
N GLY A 65 -6.41 -3.22 -3.33
CA GLY A 65 -6.79 -3.88 -4.58
C GLY A 65 -7.91 -4.90 -4.38
N ARG A 66 -7.52 -6.17 -4.16
CA ARG A 66 -8.45 -7.31 -4.06
C ARG A 66 -9.65 -7.12 -3.10
N PRO A 67 -9.51 -6.58 -1.87
CA PRO A 67 -10.66 -6.39 -0.98
C PRO A 67 -11.77 -5.51 -1.58
N PHE A 68 -11.39 -4.43 -2.28
CA PHE A 68 -12.35 -3.57 -2.99
C PHE A 68 -13.09 -4.35 -4.08
N LEU A 69 -12.35 -5.09 -4.92
CA LEU A 69 -12.92 -5.89 -6.01
C LEU A 69 -13.84 -7.02 -5.50
N TYR A 70 -13.51 -7.63 -4.37
CA TYR A 70 -14.36 -8.65 -3.76
C TYR A 70 -15.68 -8.06 -3.25
N GLY A 71 -15.65 -6.87 -2.65
CA GLY A 71 -16.86 -6.14 -2.27
C GLY A 71 -17.72 -5.80 -3.49
N LEU A 72 -17.10 -5.31 -4.56
CA LEU A 72 -17.78 -4.99 -5.82
C LEU A 72 -18.42 -6.23 -6.46
N GLY A 73 -17.68 -7.34 -6.54
CA GLY A 73 -18.17 -8.61 -7.10
C GLY A 73 -19.29 -9.26 -6.27
N ARG A 74 -19.37 -8.94 -4.97
CA ARG A 74 -20.43 -9.41 -4.07
C ARG A 74 -21.70 -8.56 -4.14
N ARG A 75 -21.74 -7.48 -4.93
CA ARG A 75 -22.92 -6.60 -5.02
C ARG A 75 -24.15 -7.38 -5.49
N ARG A 76 -25.11 -7.57 -4.59
CA ARG A 76 -26.42 -8.17 -4.93
C ARG A 76 -27.22 -7.17 -5.77
N LYS A 77 -27.58 -7.53 -7.00
CA LYS A 77 -28.57 -6.76 -7.77
C LYS A 77 -29.97 -7.17 -7.31
N GLY A 78 -30.81 -6.20 -6.91
CA GLY A 78 -32.24 -6.42 -6.66
C GLY A 78 -32.70 -6.41 -5.19
N CYS A 79 -32.30 -5.40 -4.41
CA CYS A 79 -33.12 -4.86 -3.33
C CYS A 79 -33.29 -3.37 -3.58
#